data_AF-A0A9D5W0A5-F1
#
_entry.id   AF-A0A9D5W0A5-F1
#
_cell.length_a   1.000
_cell.length_b   1.000
_cell.length_c   1.000
_cell.angle_alpha   90.00
_cell.angle_beta   90.00
_cell.angle_gamma   90.00
#
_symmetry.space_group_name_H-M   'P 1'
#
loop_
_entity.id
_entity.type
_entity.pdbx_description
1 polymer ?
#
loop_
_entity_poly.entity_id
_entity_poly.type
_entity_poly.pdbx_seq_one_letter_code
_entity_poly.pdbx_strand_id
1 'polypeptide(L)'
;MNTRYKIGKQLFFTFMILLFSVLIFAPNEYLGGQAYAAMSSYCQIPPYTSPAIPPLTMVILGRDHKLYRQAYNDASDLDADGKIDYTYNHSFVYYGYFDPDLCYTYSGTGTSGLFSPAAYATNKFCSSGQWAGNFLNWVTMSRMDVLRKVLYGGHRSTDTTTNTILQRVFIPQDAHAWAKEFSGKLCISNTLASTDPNYATNMCSAATGTGYTCATGYTCTDKSVSIVGSTAPTSTTTTQNYHLYCNTSLGNGLTYPPLMRVLLNRNNRNWDWAAKERPECEANIVTNYSPYTTTAVTPTAFLLS
;
A
#
# COMPACT_ATOMS: atom_id res chain seq x y z
N MET A 1 -53.34 -32.28 94.92
CA MET A 1 -52.91 -30.96 94.41
C MET A 1 -51.42 -30.90 94.04
N ASN A 2 -50.81 -32.01 93.55
CA ASN A 2 -49.34 -32.11 93.35
C ASN A 2 -48.88 -32.67 91.98
N THR A 3 -49.79 -32.88 91.02
CA THR A 3 -49.46 -33.40 89.68
C THR A 3 -49.46 -32.35 88.56
N ARG A 4 -50.10 -31.17 88.78
CA ARG A 4 -50.03 -30.04 87.82
C ARG A 4 -48.76 -29.19 87.94
N TYR A 5 -48.02 -29.30 89.05
CA TYR A 5 -46.76 -28.55 89.26
C TYR A 5 -45.54 -29.22 88.60
N LYS A 6 -45.53 -30.56 88.43
CA LYS A 6 -44.41 -31.30 87.83
C LYS A 6 -44.32 -31.18 86.29
N ILE A 7 -45.45 -31.09 85.59
CA ILE A 7 -45.49 -30.93 84.12
C ILE A 7 -45.06 -29.51 83.70
N GLY A 8 -45.45 -28.48 84.44
CA GLY A 8 -45.00 -27.11 84.18
C GLY A 8 -43.49 -26.91 84.37
N LYS A 9 -42.87 -27.63 85.31
CA LYS A 9 -41.42 -27.54 85.59
C LYS A 9 -40.57 -28.23 84.53
N GLN A 10 -41.04 -29.36 83.98
CA GLN A 10 -40.36 -30.11 82.91
C GLN A 10 -40.48 -29.41 81.54
N LEU A 11 -41.65 -28.83 81.20
CA LEU A 11 -41.83 -28.04 79.97
C LEU A 11 -41.03 -26.73 79.99
N PHE A 12 -40.88 -26.11 81.16
CA PHE A 12 -40.12 -24.87 81.32
C PHE A 12 -38.60 -25.11 81.19
N PHE A 13 -38.10 -26.25 81.69
CA PHE A 13 -36.68 -26.60 81.60
C PHE A 13 -36.25 -27.00 80.18
N THR A 14 -37.08 -27.72 79.43
CA THR A 14 -36.79 -28.09 78.03
C THR A 14 -36.91 -26.89 77.08
N PHE A 15 -37.80 -25.93 77.35
CA PHE A 15 -37.90 -24.69 76.59
C PHE A 15 -36.71 -23.75 76.84
N MET A 16 -36.16 -23.71 78.06
CA MET A 16 -34.93 -22.94 78.37
C MET A 16 -33.67 -23.50 77.71
N ILE A 17 -33.54 -24.83 77.58
CA ILE A 17 -32.37 -25.46 76.94
C ILE A 17 -32.37 -25.22 75.41
N LEU A 18 -33.54 -25.21 74.79
CA LEU A 18 -33.72 -24.89 73.36
C LEU A 18 -33.52 -23.39 73.05
N LEU A 19 -33.81 -22.50 74.01
CA LEU A 19 -33.54 -21.07 73.88
C LEU A 19 -32.05 -20.71 74.08
N PHE A 20 -31.31 -21.52 74.84
CA PHE A 20 -29.89 -21.30 75.11
C PHE A 20 -28.98 -21.83 73.98
N SER A 21 -29.43 -22.81 73.18
CA SER A 21 -28.65 -23.33 72.05
C SER A 21 -28.72 -22.47 70.77
N VAL A 22 -29.74 -21.62 70.62
CA VAL A 22 -29.86 -20.69 69.48
C VAL A 22 -28.98 -19.44 69.64
N LEU A 23 -28.54 -19.12 70.86
CA LEU A 23 -27.70 -17.95 71.16
C LEU A 23 -26.18 -18.18 71.04
N ILE A 24 -25.71 -19.41 70.78
CA ILE A 24 -24.27 -19.75 70.73
C ILE A 24 -23.75 -19.89 69.27
N PHE A 25 -24.63 -19.80 68.26
CA PHE A 25 -24.26 -19.94 66.83
C PHE A 25 -24.73 -18.80 65.91
N ALA A 26 -25.06 -17.62 66.46
CA ALA A 26 -25.20 -16.42 65.65
C ALA A 26 -23.85 -15.66 65.61
N PRO A 27 -23.30 -15.32 64.43
CA PRO A 27 -22.09 -14.52 64.36
C PRO A 27 -22.35 -13.13 64.97
N ASN A 28 -21.48 -12.76 65.92
CA ASN A 28 -21.42 -11.42 66.50
C ASN A 28 -21.07 -10.40 65.41
N GLU A 29 -22.05 -9.65 64.90
CA GLU A 29 -21.77 -8.33 64.35
C GLU A 29 -21.66 -7.36 65.52
N TYR A 30 -20.42 -6.99 65.82
CA TYR A 30 -20.03 -6.10 66.89
C TYR A 30 -20.78 -4.77 66.85
N LEU A 31 -21.20 -4.33 68.03
CA LEU A 31 -21.63 -2.98 68.35
C LEU A 31 -20.66 -1.95 67.78
N GLY A 32 -21.21 -1.00 67.02
CA GLY A 32 -20.50 0.01 66.26
C GLY A 32 -19.54 0.84 67.11
N GLY A 33 -18.25 0.59 66.92
CA GLY A 33 -17.27 1.65 67.02
C GLY A 33 -17.53 2.66 65.90
N GLN A 34 -17.54 3.94 66.23
CA GLN A 34 -17.56 5.04 65.27
C GLN A 34 -16.34 4.88 64.35
N ALA A 35 -16.52 4.26 63.19
CA ALA A 35 -15.58 4.36 62.10
C ALA A 35 -15.64 5.81 61.63
N TYR A 36 -14.58 6.58 61.92
CA TYR A 36 -14.31 7.78 61.15
C TYR A 36 -14.41 7.40 59.68
N ALA A 37 -15.27 8.09 58.92
CA ALA A 37 -15.31 7.90 57.49
C ALA A 37 -13.91 8.18 56.95
N ALA A 38 -13.21 7.14 56.47
CA ALA A 38 -11.96 7.35 55.77
C ALA A 38 -12.27 8.18 54.52
N MET A 39 -11.46 9.20 54.23
CA MET A 39 -11.67 10.10 53.09
C MET A 39 -11.72 9.36 51.74
N SER A 40 -11.33 8.08 51.71
CA SER A 40 -11.43 7.17 50.57
C SER A 40 -12.86 6.75 50.21
N SER A 41 -13.86 6.96 51.09
CA SER A 41 -15.27 6.66 50.80
C SER A 41 -16.00 7.81 50.09
N TYR A 42 -15.37 8.98 49.93
CA TYR A 42 -15.89 10.10 49.17
C TYR A 42 -15.26 10.14 47.77
N CYS A 43 -15.80 9.34 46.84
CA CYS A 43 -15.57 9.57 45.42
C CYS A 43 -16.55 10.65 44.96
N GLN A 44 -16.18 11.93 45.08
CA GLN A 44 -16.95 13.01 44.47
C GLN A 44 -16.58 13.08 42.99
N ILE A 45 -17.34 12.38 42.14
CA ILE A 45 -17.33 12.64 40.70
C ILE A 45 -18.01 14.00 40.51
N PRO A 46 -17.30 15.02 40.01
CA PRO A 46 -17.88 16.33 39.83
C PRO A 46 -19.13 16.23 38.92
N PRO A 47 -20.22 16.98 39.18
CA PRO A 47 -21.48 16.93 38.42
C PRO A 47 -21.37 17.25 36.92
N TYR A 48 -20.17 17.54 36.41
CA TYR A 48 -19.87 17.94 35.04
C TYR A 48 -19.03 16.93 34.26
N THR A 49 -18.90 15.67 34.70
CA THR A 49 -18.50 14.63 33.74
C THR A 49 -19.69 14.36 32.82
N SER A 50 -19.88 15.24 31.82
CA SER A 50 -20.64 14.87 30.63
C SER A 50 -20.12 13.51 30.16
N PRO A 51 -20.98 12.60 29.64
CA PRO A 51 -20.47 11.40 28.98
C PRO A 51 -19.37 11.85 28.02
N ALA A 52 -18.22 11.18 28.03
CA ALA A 52 -17.18 11.42 27.04
C ALA A 52 -17.81 11.06 25.69
N ILE A 53 -18.43 12.03 25.02
CA ILE A 53 -18.99 11.85 23.70
C ILE A 53 -17.79 11.54 22.82
N PRO A 54 -17.70 10.35 22.21
CA PRO A 54 -16.60 10.06 21.32
C PRO A 54 -16.57 11.14 20.25
N PRO A 55 -15.41 11.82 20.04
CA PRO A 55 -15.34 12.89 19.07
C PRO A 55 -15.71 12.35 17.69
N LEU A 56 -16.74 12.93 17.08
CA LEU A 56 -17.13 12.62 15.70
C LEU A 56 -16.29 13.48 14.77
N THR A 57 -15.38 12.86 14.03
CA THR A 57 -14.62 13.52 12.96
C THR A 57 -15.34 13.31 11.64
N MET A 58 -15.72 14.40 10.96
CA MET A 58 -16.19 14.34 9.57
C MET A 58 -15.02 14.67 8.65
N VAL A 59 -14.63 13.72 7.81
CA VAL A 59 -13.63 13.95 6.76
C VAL A 59 -14.37 14.28 5.46
N ILE A 60 -14.23 15.51 4.98
CA ILE A 60 -14.78 15.96 3.70
C ILE A 60 -13.70 15.81 2.64
N LEU A 61 -13.97 15.01 1.59
CA LEU A 61 -13.04 14.77 0.49
C LEU A 61 -13.67 15.18 -0.84
N GLY A 62 -12.92 15.95 -1.63
CA GLY A 62 -13.30 16.28 -3.01
C GLY A 62 -13.06 15.07 -3.93
N ARG A 63 -14.04 14.77 -4.80
CA ARG A 63 -13.89 13.79 -5.87
C ARG A 63 -13.69 14.52 -7.20
N ASP A 64 -12.46 14.49 -7.71
CA ASP A 64 -12.08 15.11 -8.99
C ASP A 64 -11.46 14.06 -9.93
N HIS A 65 -11.61 14.26 -11.24
CA HIS A 65 -10.97 13.48 -12.29
C HIS A 65 -9.44 13.44 -12.13
N LYS A 66 -8.84 14.48 -11.54
CA LYS A 66 -7.39 14.55 -11.28
C LYS A 66 -6.90 13.41 -10.37
N LEU A 67 -7.77 12.78 -9.60
CA LEU A 67 -7.43 11.61 -8.78
C LEU A 67 -7.09 10.37 -9.62
N TYR A 68 -7.57 10.30 -10.87
CA TYR A 68 -7.35 9.16 -11.76
C TYR A 68 -6.06 9.27 -12.57
N ARG A 69 -5.31 10.38 -12.43
CA ARG A 69 -3.98 10.52 -13.04
C ARG A 69 -2.91 9.83 -12.20
N GLN A 70 -1.75 9.61 -12.82
CA GLN A 70 -0.55 9.10 -12.16
C GLN A 70 -0.24 9.88 -10.85
N ALA A 71 0.10 9.14 -9.80
CA ALA A 71 0.52 9.71 -8.52
C ALA A 71 1.83 10.48 -8.68
N TYR A 72 2.78 9.86 -9.38
CA TYR A 72 4.11 10.39 -9.65
C TYR A 72 4.18 10.89 -11.08
N ASN A 73 4.19 12.21 -11.25
CA ASN A 73 4.28 12.85 -12.56
C ASN A 73 5.72 13.19 -12.93
N ASP A 74 5.98 13.24 -14.22
CA ASP A 74 7.32 13.51 -14.79
C ASP A 74 7.64 15.02 -14.86
N ALA A 75 6.94 15.83 -14.05
CA ALA A 75 6.98 17.29 -14.07
C ALA A 75 7.13 17.90 -12.67
N SER A 76 7.30 17.07 -11.65
CA SER A 76 7.56 17.52 -10.28
C SER A 76 8.99 17.17 -9.90
N ASP A 77 9.52 17.95 -8.98
CA ASP A 77 10.72 17.63 -8.21
C ASP A 77 10.27 16.77 -7.01
N LEU A 78 10.72 15.52 -6.93
CA LEU A 78 10.32 14.57 -5.89
C LEU A 78 11.28 14.57 -4.69
N ASP A 79 12.56 14.87 -4.90
CA ASP A 79 13.60 14.86 -3.86
C ASP A 79 14.06 16.24 -3.40
N ALA A 80 13.43 17.30 -3.92
CA ALA A 80 13.69 18.70 -3.63
C ALA A 80 15.12 19.15 -3.99
N ASP A 81 15.73 18.52 -5.00
CA ASP A 81 17.08 18.87 -5.48
C ASP A 81 17.11 20.09 -6.43
N GLY A 82 15.94 20.65 -6.74
CA GLY A 82 15.78 21.79 -7.63
C GLY A 82 15.75 21.43 -9.11
N LYS A 83 15.71 20.13 -9.46
CA LYS A 83 15.53 19.61 -10.82
C LYS A 83 14.23 18.82 -10.89
N ILE A 84 13.66 18.79 -12.09
CA ILE A 84 12.45 18.01 -12.33
C ILE A 84 12.83 16.55 -12.56
N ASP A 85 12.21 15.64 -11.81
CA ASP A 85 12.32 14.20 -11.99
C ASP A 85 11.42 13.75 -13.16
N TYR A 86 11.99 13.70 -14.36
CA TYR A 86 11.26 13.24 -15.55
C TYR A 86 11.28 11.72 -15.73
N THR A 87 12.04 10.98 -14.92
CA THR A 87 12.23 9.52 -15.01
C THR A 87 12.20 8.86 -13.63
N TYR A 88 12.31 7.54 -13.59
CA TYR A 88 12.41 6.79 -12.34
C TYR A 88 13.66 7.21 -11.55
N ASN A 89 13.45 7.66 -10.32
CA ASN A 89 14.50 7.98 -9.36
C ASN A 89 14.61 6.86 -8.33
N HIS A 90 15.72 6.12 -8.34
CA HIS A 90 15.88 4.94 -7.50
C HIS A 90 16.15 5.29 -6.03
N SER A 91 16.70 6.46 -5.71
CA SER A 91 16.91 6.89 -4.32
C SER A 91 15.57 7.19 -3.64
N PHE A 92 14.59 7.70 -4.39
CA PHE A 92 13.25 8.01 -3.90
C PHE A 92 12.44 6.73 -3.59
N VAL A 93 11.63 6.79 -2.52
CA VAL A 93 10.74 5.70 -2.10
C VAL A 93 9.31 6.05 -2.53
N TYR A 94 8.79 5.32 -3.51
CA TYR A 94 7.44 5.50 -4.03
C TYR A 94 6.42 4.77 -3.16
N TYR A 95 5.48 5.52 -2.62
CA TYR A 95 4.36 5.02 -1.85
C TYR A 95 3.26 4.47 -2.77
N GLY A 96 2.80 3.26 -2.50
CA GLY A 96 1.78 2.58 -3.29
C GLY A 96 1.38 1.25 -2.71
N TYR A 97 0.63 0.43 -3.44
CA TYR A 97 0.19 -0.88 -2.95
C TYR A 97 1.34 -1.87 -2.79
N PHE A 98 2.38 -1.78 -3.61
CA PHE A 98 3.56 -2.64 -3.48
C PHE A 98 4.45 -2.14 -2.34
N ASP A 99 5.14 -3.04 -1.67
CA ASP A 99 6.16 -2.70 -0.70
C ASP A 99 7.47 -2.37 -1.44
N PRO A 100 8.10 -1.19 -1.21
CA PRO A 100 9.32 -0.80 -1.89
C PRO A 100 10.50 -1.75 -1.65
N ASP A 101 10.54 -2.45 -0.52
CA ASP A 101 11.62 -3.34 -0.12
C ASP A 101 11.34 -4.82 -0.45
N LEU A 102 10.25 -5.10 -1.18
CA LEU A 102 9.93 -6.44 -1.67
C LEU A 102 10.08 -6.55 -3.19
N CYS A 103 10.44 -7.75 -3.61
CA CYS A 103 10.49 -8.20 -4.98
C CYS A 103 9.24 -9.02 -5.28
N TYR A 104 8.65 -8.80 -6.46
CA TYR A 104 7.41 -9.41 -6.89
C TYR A 104 7.61 -10.29 -8.10
N THR A 105 6.92 -11.43 -8.13
CA THR A 105 6.79 -12.28 -9.31
C THR A 105 5.38 -12.16 -9.85
N TYR A 106 5.28 -12.07 -11.17
CA TYR A 106 3.99 -12.10 -11.84
C TYR A 106 3.65 -13.52 -12.29
N SER A 107 2.48 -13.99 -11.90
CA SER A 107 1.94 -15.29 -12.31
C SER A 107 0.55 -15.11 -12.93
N GLY A 108 0.24 -15.87 -13.98
CA GLY A 108 -1.07 -15.84 -14.65
C GLY A 108 -1.08 -14.99 -15.93
N THR A 109 -2.27 -14.82 -16.51
CA THR A 109 -2.47 -14.06 -17.76
C THR A 109 -3.78 -13.27 -17.71
N GLY A 110 -3.80 -12.08 -18.30
CA GLY A 110 -5.02 -11.28 -18.44
C GLY A 110 -5.67 -10.96 -17.08
N THR A 111 -6.90 -11.41 -16.87
CA THR A 111 -7.72 -11.12 -15.68
C THR A 111 -7.39 -11.96 -14.45
N SER A 112 -6.58 -13.01 -14.59
CA SER A 112 -6.12 -13.88 -13.49
C SER A 112 -4.66 -13.66 -13.12
N GLY A 113 -3.99 -12.71 -13.78
CA GLY A 113 -2.64 -12.31 -13.43
C GLY A 113 -2.55 -11.80 -11.99
N LEU A 114 -1.45 -12.03 -11.28
CA LEU A 114 -1.25 -11.47 -9.95
C LEU A 114 0.23 -11.22 -9.71
N PHE A 115 0.55 -10.09 -9.10
CA PHE A 115 1.86 -9.85 -8.54
C PHE A 115 1.90 -10.38 -7.11
N SER A 116 2.73 -11.39 -6.87
CA SER A 116 2.94 -11.99 -5.54
C SER A 116 4.33 -11.64 -5.01
N PRO A 117 4.47 -11.36 -3.71
CA PRO A 117 5.78 -11.11 -3.11
C PRO A 117 6.60 -12.40 -3.13
N ALA A 118 7.86 -12.30 -3.54
CA ALA A 118 8.76 -13.43 -3.75
C ALA A 118 10.02 -13.38 -2.88
N ALA A 119 10.61 -12.20 -2.69
CA ALA A 119 11.85 -12.04 -1.93
C ALA A 119 11.98 -10.61 -1.37
N TYR A 120 12.91 -10.42 -0.43
CA TYR A 120 13.33 -9.08 0.00
C TYR A 120 14.30 -8.48 -1.01
N ALA A 121 14.10 -7.20 -1.34
CA ALA A 121 14.99 -6.44 -2.18
C ALA A 121 16.20 -5.94 -1.38
N THR A 122 17.37 -5.89 -2.01
CA THR A 122 18.53 -5.20 -1.44
C THR A 122 18.66 -3.86 -2.14
N ASN A 123 18.43 -2.77 -1.43
CA ASN A 123 18.39 -1.43 -2.01
C ASN A 123 17.47 -1.39 -3.24
N LYS A 124 16.23 -1.88 -3.10
CA LYS A 124 15.21 -1.92 -4.17
C LYS A 124 15.63 -2.67 -5.46
N PHE A 125 16.72 -3.45 -5.41
CA PHE A 125 17.12 -4.37 -6.47
C PHE A 125 16.70 -5.80 -6.15
N CYS A 126 16.30 -6.51 -7.20
CA CYS A 126 15.77 -7.87 -7.18
C CYS A 126 16.62 -8.83 -8.02
N SER A 127 16.30 -10.12 -7.91
CA SER A 127 16.91 -11.16 -8.76
C SER A 127 16.30 -11.16 -10.15
N SER A 128 16.92 -11.87 -11.08
CA SER A 128 16.39 -12.00 -12.44
C SER A 128 14.97 -12.59 -12.46
N GLY A 129 14.13 -12.09 -13.38
CA GLY A 129 12.73 -12.49 -13.50
C GLY A 129 11.78 -11.92 -12.43
N GLN A 130 12.27 -11.06 -11.54
CA GLN A 130 11.47 -10.39 -10.51
C GLN A 130 11.33 -8.89 -10.77
N TRP A 131 10.28 -8.31 -10.19
CA TRP A 131 9.95 -6.89 -10.27
C TRP A 131 10.20 -6.22 -8.93
N ALA A 132 10.90 -5.08 -8.93
CA ALA A 132 11.08 -4.28 -7.74
C ALA A 132 9.77 -3.56 -7.36
N GLY A 133 9.31 -3.72 -6.11
CA GLY A 133 8.08 -3.10 -5.65
C GLY A 133 8.11 -1.56 -5.70
N ASN A 134 9.28 -0.95 -5.44
CA ASN A 134 9.44 0.50 -5.57
C ASN A 134 9.19 0.98 -7.01
N PHE A 135 9.69 0.22 -7.99
CA PHE A 135 9.45 0.50 -9.41
C PHE A 135 7.98 0.30 -9.79
N LEU A 136 7.35 -0.78 -9.31
CA LEU A 136 5.93 -1.03 -9.54
C LEU A 136 5.07 0.13 -9.00
N ASN A 137 5.40 0.68 -7.84
CA ASN A 137 4.69 1.85 -7.31
C ASN A 137 4.83 3.08 -8.20
N TRP A 138 6.03 3.39 -8.69
CA TRP A 138 6.26 4.52 -9.60
C TRP A 138 5.46 4.39 -10.89
N VAL A 139 5.51 3.21 -11.52
CA VAL A 139 4.91 3.01 -12.84
C VAL A 139 3.39 2.88 -12.78
N THR A 140 2.87 2.26 -11.72
CA THR A 140 1.46 1.90 -11.64
C THR A 140 0.62 2.83 -10.76
N MET A 141 1.11 3.53 -9.75
CA MET A 141 0.17 4.18 -8.82
C MET A 141 -0.59 5.37 -9.41
N SER A 142 -1.93 5.40 -9.23
CA SER A 142 -2.74 6.60 -9.37
C SER A 142 -2.86 7.36 -8.05
N ARG A 143 -3.21 8.65 -8.10
CA ARG A 143 -3.49 9.44 -6.88
C ARG A 143 -4.64 8.84 -6.06
N MET A 144 -5.65 8.27 -6.74
CA MET A 144 -6.74 7.57 -6.09
C MET A 144 -6.24 6.35 -5.33
N ASP A 145 -5.39 5.51 -5.94
CA ASP A 145 -4.86 4.30 -5.28
C ASP A 145 -4.09 4.65 -4.00
N VAL A 146 -3.27 5.70 -4.05
CA VAL A 146 -2.55 6.22 -2.87
C VAL A 146 -3.52 6.67 -1.78
N LEU A 147 -4.56 7.45 -2.12
CA LEU A 147 -5.57 7.89 -1.15
C LEU A 147 -6.33 6.71 -0.53
N ARG A 148 -6.69 5.69 -1.33
CA ARG A 148 -7.34 4.47 -0.83
C ARG A 148 -6.46 3.71 0.14
N LYS A 149 -5.16 3.62 -0.15
CA LYS A 149 -4.18 3.02 0.77
C LYS A 149 -4.15 3.74 2.11
N VAL A 150 -4.10 5.07 2.10
CA VAL A 150 -4.06 5.88 3.33
C VAL A 150 -5.34 5.77 4.15
N LEU A 151 -6.51 5.79 3.49
CA LEU A 151 -7.79 5.82 4.21
C LEU A 151 -8.24 4.46 4.74
N TYR A 152 -7.97 3.37 4.00
CA TYR A 152 -8.51 2.05 4.34
C TYR A 152 -7.61 0.87 3.93
N GLY A 153 -6.35 1.13 3.60
CA GLY A 153 -5.38 0.10 3.23
C GLY A 153 -5.43 -0.36 1.77
N GLY A 154 -6.27 0.26 0.93
CA GLY A 154 -6.42 -0.07 -0.49
C GLY A 154 -7.73 -0.78 -0.80
N HIS A 155 -8.05 -0.94 -2.09
CA HIS A 155 -9.30 -1.57 -2.51
C HIS A 155 -9.14 -3.10 -2.59
N ARG A 156 -9.69 -3.81 -1.60
CA ARG A 156 -9.72 -5.27 -1.57
C ARG A 156 -10.75 -5.79 -2.57
N SER A 157 -10.31 -6.38 -3.69
CA SER A 157 -11.21 -7.02 -4.67
C SER A 157 -11.64 -8.41 -4.20
N THR A 158 -10.68 -9.16 -3.64
CA THR A 158 -10.92 -10.47 -3.04
C THR A 158 -10.44 -10.39 -1.61
N ASP A 159 -11.31 -10.75 -0.67
CA ASP A 159 -10.98 -10.78 0.75
C ASP A 159 -11.53 -12.07 1.34
N THR A 160 -10.67 -13.08 1.44
CA THR A 160 -10.96 -14.35 2.11
C THR A 160 -10.01 -14.51 3.30
N THR A 161 -10.29 -15.48 4.17
CA THR A 161 -9.45 -15.78 5.34
C THR A 161 -8.00 -16.13 4.99
N THR A 162 -7.73 -16.51 3.73
CA THR A 162 -6.40 -16.91 3.27
C THR A 162 -5.79 -15.97 2.25
N ASN A 163 -6.60 -15.19 1.52
CA ASN A 163 -6.14 -14.34 0.43
C ASN A 163 -6.82 -12.97 0.47
N THR A 164 -6.01 -11.93 0.54
CA THR A 164 -6.45 -10.55 0.32
C THR A 164 -5.73 -10.01 -0.92
N ILE A 165 -6.51 -9.60 -1.93
CA ILE A 165 -6.01 -9.12 -3.23
C ILE A 165 -6.44 -7.65 -3.39
N LEU A 166 -5.47 -6.76 -3.59
CA LEU A 166 -5.64 -5.30 -3.68
C LEU A 166 -5.69 -4.80 -5.12
N GLN A 167 -6.88 -4.53 -5.62
CA GLN A 167 -7.08 -4.01 -6.96
C GLN A 167 -6.94 -2.50 -7.06
N ARG A 168 -6.20 -2.06 -8.09
CA ARG A 168 -6.12 -0.66 -8.46
C ARG A 168 -7.45 -0.10 -8.96
N VAL A 169 -7.52 1.22 -9.04
CA VAL A 169 -8.65 1.93 -9.63
C VAL A 169 -8.78 1.64 -11.13
N PHE A 170 -10.02 1.60 -11.59
CA PHE A 170 -10.35 1.64 -13.01
C PHE A 170 -9.81 2.91 -13.67
N ILE A 171 -9.16 2.77 -14.83
CA ILE A 171 -8.63 3.89 -15.62
C ILE A 171 -9.25 3.84 -17.02
N PRO A 172 -10.06 4.85 -17.40
CA PRO A 172 -10.67 4.89 -18.72
C PRO A 172 -9.63 5.07 -19.84
N GLN A 173 -9.99 4.62 -21.05
CA GLN A 173 -9.21 4.81 -22.28
C GLN A 173 -9.40 6.24 -22.82
N ASP A 174 -8.90 7.20 -22.07
CA ASP A 174 -8.95 8.63 -22.39
C ASP A 174 -7.71 9.34 -21.83
N ALA A 175 -7.79 10.67 -21.68
CA ALA A 175 -6.72 11.51 -21.13
C ALA A 175 -6.31 11.20 -19.67
N HIS A 176 -6.93 10.22 -19.00
CA HIS A 176 -6.50 9.71 -17.69
C HIS A 176 -5.53 8.55 -17.80
N ALA A 177 -5.45 7.86 -18.94
CA ALA A 177 -4.41 6.87 -19.17
C ALA A 177 -3.03 7.55 -19.21
N TRP A 178 -2.00 6.84 -18.80
CA TRP A 178 -0.63 7.36 -18.85
C TRP A 178 0.35 6.26 -19.21
N ALA A 179 1.48 6.70 -19.77
CA ALA A 179 2.59 5.84 -20.09
C ALA A 179 3.91 6.36 -19.53
N LYS A 180 4.74 5.43 -19.08
CA LYS A 180 6.09 5.67 -18.57
C LYS A 180 7.10 4.98 -19.47
N GLU A 181 8.28 5.57 -19.60
CA GLU A 181 9.41 4.99 -20.32
C GLU A 181 10.55 4.69 -19.34
N PHE A 182 11.21 3.55 -19.53
CA PHE A 182 12.30 3.08 -18.69
C PHE A 182 13.45 2.56 -19.56
N SER A 183 14.62 3.17 -19.45
CA SER A 183 15.81 2.79 -20.21
C SER A 183 16.53 1.56 -19.61
N GLY A 184 16.23 1.18 -18.36
CA GLY A 184 16.94 0.10 -17.67
C GLY A 184 18.28 0.51 -17.06
N LYS A 185 18.87 1.63 -17.52
CA LYS A 185 20.16 2.13 -17.06
C LYS A 185 20.01 3.13 -15.93
N LEU A 186 20.70 2.87 -14.83
CA LEU A 186 20.78 3.74 -13.65
C LEU A 186 22.18 4.26 -13.45
N CYS A 187 22.28 5.42 -12.80
CA CYS A 187 23.54 5.94 -12.29
C CYS A 187 23.93 5.19 -11.02
N ILE A 188 25.00 4.39 -11.10
CA ILE A 188 25.51 3.56 -10.01
C ILE A 188 26.81 4.15 -9.46
N SER A 189 26.91 4.28 -8.14
CA SER A 189 28.11 4.79 -7.49
C SER A 189 29.29 3.86 -7.72
N ASN A 190 30.47 4.44 -7.98
CA ASN A 190 31.72 3.71 -8.12
C ASN A 190 32.43 3.42 -6.78
N THR A 191 31.95 3.99 -5.67
CA THR A 191 32.62 3.97 -4.36
C THR A 191 31.74 3.43 -3.25
N LEU A 192 30.42 3.60 -3.35
CA LEU A 192 29.50 3.18 -2.30
C LEU A 192 29.17 1.68 -2.41
N ALA A 193 28.97 1.05 -1.26
CA ALA A 193 28.48 -0.33 -1.20
C ALA A 193 27.04 -0.42 -1.70
N SER A 194 26.64 -1.58 -2.23
CA SER A 194 25.28 -1.79 -2.77
C SER A 194 24.16 -1.59 -1.75
N THR A 195 24.47 -1.62 -0.45
CA THR A 195 23.56 -1.38 0.66
C THR A 195 23.35 0.10 0.97
N ASP A 196 24.16 1.00 0.40
CA ASP A 196 24.03 2.44 0.64
C ASP A 196 22.78 3.00 -0.09
N PRO A 197 21.95 3.83 0.57
CA PRO A 197 20.81 4.48 -0.07
C PRO A 197 21.15 5.31 -1.31
N ASN A 198 22.38 5.82 -1.40
CA ASN A 198 22.87 6.63 -2.52
C ASN A 198 23.66 5.81 -3.55
N TYR A 199 23.71 4.49 -3.40
CA TYR A 199 24.40 3.59 -4.34
C TYR A 199 23.82 3.68 -5.76
N ALA A 200 22.51 3.88 -5.88
CA ALA A 200 21.83 4.06 -7.15
C ALA A 200 20.89 5.25 -7.08
N THR A 201 20.97 6.14 -8.07
CA THR A 201 20.19 7.38 -8.11
C THR A 201 19.20 7.34 -9.28
N ASN A 202 19.13 8.39 -10.08
CA ASN A 202 18.20 8.46 -11.19
C ASN A 202 18.66 7.64 -12.41
N MET A 203 17.73 7.47 -13.34
CA MET A 203 18.07 6.94 -14.65
C MET A 203 19.10 7.83 -15.33
N CYS A 204 20.04 7.20 -16.04
CA CYS A 204 21.04 7.96 -16.77
C CYS A 204 20.36 8.82 -17.84
N SER A 205 20.77 10.08 -17.94
CA SER A 205 20.29 10.98 -18.99
C SER A 205 21.07 10.72 -20.27
N ALA A 206 20.41 10.64 -21.42
CA ALA A 206 21.11 10.58 -22.69
C ALA A 206 21.67 11.96 -23.04
N ALA A 207 22.99 12.13 -23.00
CA ALA A 207 23.61 13.33 -23.52
C ALA A 207 23.58 13.30 -25.05
N THR A 208 23.20 14.42 -25.66
CA THR A 208 23.17 14.56 -27.12
C THR A 208 24.55 14.22 -27.71
N GLY A 209 24.63 13.15 -28.49
CA GLY A 209 25.82 12.78 -29.26
C GLY A 209 26.96 12.06 -28.51
N THR A 210 26.86 11.80 -27.20
CA THR A 210 27.96 11.19 -26.40
C THR A 210 27.55 10.02 -25.50
N GLY A 211 26.29 9.58 -25.54
CA GLY A 211 25.79 8.46 -24.75
C GLY A 211 25.21 8.91 -23.41
N TYR A 212 24.95 7.95 -22.51
CA TYR A 212 24.31 8.23 -21.23
C TYR A 212 25.28 8.82 -20.21
N THR A 213 24.90 9.90 -19.54
CA THR A 213 25.72 10.60 -18.54
C THR A 213 25.08 10.58 -17.16
N CYS A 214 25.95 10.56 -16.15
CA CYS A 214 25.64 10.56 -14.72
C CYS A 214 26.47 11.63 -14.02
N ALA A 215 26.08 11.99 -12.78
CA ALA A 215 26.87 12.88 -11.94
C ALA A 215 28.27 12.30 -11.65
N THR A 216 29.23 13.16 -11.31
CA THR A 216 30.58 12.74 -10.94
C THR A 216 30.54 11.70 -9.81
N GLY A 217 31.31 10.61 -9.96
CA GLY A 217 31.30 9.48 -9.02
C GLY A 217 30.27 8.39 -9.34
N TYR A 218 29.45 8.58 -10.39
CA TYR A 218 28.49 7.60 -10.85
C TYR A 218 28.80 7.13 -12.27
N THR A 219 28.59 5.84 -12.52
CA THR A 219 28.70 5.22 -13.84
C THR A 219 27.35 4.75 -14.31
N CYS A 220 27.05 4.98 -15.58
CA CYS A 220 25.80 4.53 -16.16
C CYS A 220 25.84 3.00 -16.39
N THR A 221 25.10 2.25 -15.57
CA THR A 221 25.10 0.79 -15.60
C THR A 221 23.69 0.28 -15.83
N ASP A 222 23.58 -0.78 -16.62
CA ASP A 222 22.31 -1.47 -16.80
C ASP A 222 21.92 -2.26 -15.54
N LYS A 223 20.71 -2.00 -15.05
CA LYS A 223 20.07 -2.69 -13.92
C LYS A 223 18.65 -3.15 -14.25
N SER A 224 18.27 -3.22 -15.53
CA SER A 224 16.93 -3.62 -15.95
C SER A 224 16.54 -5.00 -15.40
N VAL A 225 17.45 -5.98 -15.45
CA VAL A 225 17.19 -7.36 -14.97
C VAL A 225 16.90 -7.36 -13.48
N SER A 226 17.52 -6.46 -12.72
CA SER A 226 17.34 -6.34 -11.27
C SER A 226 16.12 -5.51 -10.88
N ILE A 227 15.46 -4.82 -11.81
CA ILE A 227 14.30 -3.94 -11.51
C ILE A 227 13.02 -4.48 -12.13
N VAL A 228 13.10 -4.92 -13.39
CA VAL A 228 11.96 -5.34 -14.21
C VAL A 228 12.10 -6.78 -14.71
N GLY A 229 13.08 -7.53 -14.20
CA GLY A 229 13.26 -8.95 -14.50
C GLY A 229 13.61 -9.28 -15.96
N SER A 230 13.79 -8.27 -16.81
CA SER A 230 14.06 -8.42 -18.25
C SER A 230 15.35 -7.69 -18.65
N THR A 231 16.04 -8.21 -19.66
CA THR A 231 17.30 -7.64 -20.17
C THR A 231 17.10 -6.25 -20.73
N ALA A 232 18.13 -5.41 -20.65
CA ALA A 232 18.01 -4.02 -21.07
C ALA A 232 17.58 -3.90 -22.52
N PRO A 233 17.01 -2.74 -22.86
CA PRO A 233 16.90 -2.34 -24.25
C PRO A 233 18.32 -2.22 -24.83
N THR A 234 18.65 -3.06 -25.79
CA THR A 234 19.94 -3.00 -26.49
C THR A 234 19.97 -1.77 -27.39
N SER A 235 20.71 -0.74 -26.98
CA SER A 235 20.99 0.41 -27.85
C SER A 235 21.92 -0.02 -28.97
N THR A 236 21.47 0.08 -30.22
CA THR A 236 22.43 0.21 -31.34
C THR A 236 23.06 1.60 -31.26
N THR A 237 24.21 1.79 -31.90
CA THR A 237 25.09 2.98 -31.77
C THR A 237 24.44 4.32 -32.19
N THR A 238 23.20 4.31 -32.68
CA THR A 238 22.48 5.51 -33.15
C THR A 238 21.04 5.64 -32.67
N THR A 239 20.44 4.63 -32.01
CA THR A 239 19.05 4.69 -31.54
C THR A 239 18.90 4.13 -30.13
N GLN A 240 18.29 4.94 -29.26
CA GLN A 240 18.00 4.58 -27.87
C GLN A 240 16.74 3.72 -27.80
N ASN A 241 16.81 2.62 -27.07
CA ASN A 241 15.66 1.77 -26.81
C ASN A 241 15.19 1.91 -25.36
N TYR A 242 13.90 1.68 -25.14
CA TYR A 242 13.21 1.79 -23.86
C TYR A 242 12.26 0.60 -23.64
N HIS A 243 11.99 0.30 -22.38
CA HIS A 243 10.80 -0.42 -21.98
C HIS A 243 9.67 0.61 -21.80
N LEU A 244 8.57 0.41 -22.51
CA LEU A 244 7.40 1.27 -22.45
C LEU A 244 6.32 0.59 -21.60
N TYR A 245 5.75 1.35 -20.67
CA TYR A 245 4.69 0.91 -19.78
C TYR A 245 3.50 1.79 -20.00
N CYS A 246 2.31 1.21 -20.07
CA CYS A 246 1.08 1.99 -20.10
C CYS A 246 0.02 1.41 -19.19
N ASN A 247 -0.68 2.29 -18.47
CA ASN A 247 -1.73 1.93 -17.54
C ASN A 247 -3.09 2.35 -18.11
N THR A 248 -3.95 1.37 -18.36
CA THR A 248 -5.31 1.59 -18.86
C THR A 248 -6.18 0.35 -18.64
N SER A 249 -7.50 0.52 -18.55
CA SER A 249 -8.48 -0.57 -18.58
C SER A 249 -8.95 -0.84 -20.01
N LEU A 250 -9.34 -2.09 -20.33
CA LEU A 250 -9.65 -2.48 -21.73
C LEU A 250 -11.09 -2.23 -22.20
N GLY A 251 -11.93 -1.75 -21.30
CA GLY A 251 -13.34 -1.53 -21.55
C GLY A 251 -13.95 -0.88 -20.32
N ASN A 252 -15.25 -0.66 -20.33
CA ASN A 252 -15.93 0.01 -19.21
C ASN A 252 -16.52 -1.01 -18.23
N GLY A 253 -16.38 -0.74 -16.93
CA GLY A 253 -17.05 -1.49 -15.86
C GLY A 253 -16.15 -2.46 -15.10
N LEU A 254 -16.75 -3.13 -14.11
CA LEU A 254 -16.06 -4.02 -13.16
C LEU A 254 -15.49 -5.30 -13.81
N THR A 255 -15.95 -5.64 -15.02
CA THR A 255 -15.46 -6.79 -15.80
C THR A 255 -14.08 -6.55 -16.41
N TYR A 256 -13.65 -5.29 -16.53
CA TYR A 256 -12.35 -4.92 -17.10
C TYR A 256 -11.43 -4.38 -16.00
N PRO A 257 -10.61 -5.23 -15.37
CA PRO A 257 -9.69 -4.78 -14.35
C PRO A 257 -8.63 -3.84 -14.94
N PRO A 258 -8.01 -2.96 -14.12
CA PRO A 258 -6.91 -2.14 -14.57
C PRO A 258 -5.71 -3.02 -14.93
N LEU A 259 -5.17 -2.78 -16.12
CA LEU A 259 -4.01 -3.51 -16.62
C LEU A 259 -2.84 -2.55 -16.82
N MET A 260 -1.64 -3.06 -16.55
CA MET A 260 -0.41 -2.47 -17.05
C MET A 260 -0.01 -3.26 -18.28
N ARG A 261 0.13 -2.58 -19.41
CA ARG A 261 0.68 -3.14 -20.64
C ARG A 261 2.14 -2.76 -20.76
N VAL A 262 2.96 -3.70 -21.20
CA VAL A 262 4.41 -3.52 -21.32
C VAL A 262 4.86 -3.87 -22.74
N LEU A 263 5.70 -3.02 -23.30
CA LEU A 263 6.43 -3.25 -24.53
C LEU A 263 7.92 -3.13 -24.22
N LEU A 264 8.65 -4.23 -24.38
CA LEU A 264 10.07 -4.27 -24.08
C LEU A 264 10.89 -3.88 -25.32
N ASN A 265 12.04 -3.23 -25.10
CA ASN A 265 13.07 -2.96 -26.10
C ASN A 265 12.56 -2.23 -27.37
N ARG A 266 12.05 -1.01 -27.22
CA ARG A 266 11.47 -0.20 -28.30
C ARG A 266 12.22 1.10 -28.50
N ASN A 267 12.45 1.47 -29.76
CA ASN A 267 13.04 2.75 -30.14
C ASN A 267 12.02 3.90 -30.20
N ASN A 268 10.72 3.58 -30.15
CA ASN A 268 9.64 4.56 -30.08
C ASN A 268 9.55 5.20 -28.70
N ARG A 269 9.01 6.41 -28.65
CA ARG A 269 8.74 7.10 -27.38
C ARG A 269 7.37 6.71 -26.86
N ASN A 270 7.15 6.89 -25.56
CA ASN A 270 5.89 6.53 -24.90
C ASN A 270 4.66 7.22 -25.52
N TRP A 271 4.78 8.48 -25.97
CA TRP A 271 3.69 9.22 -26.60
C TRP A 271 3.22 8.63 -27.93
N ASP A 272 4.09 7.96 -28.69
CA ASP A 272 3.73 7.27 -29.95
C ASP A 272 2.74 6.10 -29.72
N TRP A 273 2.66 5.65 -28.46
CA TRP A 273 1.80 4.56 -28.04
C TRP A 273 0.57 5.01 -27.25
N ALA A 274 0.72 6.07 -26.44
CA ALA A 274 -0.27 6.52 -25.46
C ALA A 274 -1.09 7.77 -25.85
N ALA A 275 -0.84 8.37 -27.01
CA ALA A 275 -1.53 9.60 -27.47
C ALA A 275 -2.22 9.43 -28.83
N LYS A 276 -2.95 8.33 -29.03
CA LYS A 276 -3.61 7.96 -30.28
C LYS A 276 -5.10 8.28 -30.26
N GLU A 277 -5.73 8.37 -31.43
CA GLU A 277 -7.17 8.71 -31.56
C GLU A 277 -8.17 7.61 -31.10
N ARG A 278 -7.70 6.68 -30.24
CA ARG A 278 -8.35 5.50 -29.67
C ARG A 278 -8.27 4.21 -30.48
N PRO A 279 -8.15 3.06 -29.79
CA PRO A 279 -7.93 2.93 -28.33
C PRO A 279 -6.45 3.13 -27.93
N GLU A 280 -6.23 3.67 -26.73
CA GLU A 280 -4.89 4.04 -26.24
C GLU A 280 -4.10 2.82 -25.76
N CYS A 281 -2.78 2.84 -25.99
CA CYS A 281 -1.86 1.79 -25.52
C CYS A 281 -2.25 0.37 -25.97
N GLU A 282 -2.64 0.26 -27.24
CA GLU A 282 -3.09 -0.98 -27.86
C GLU A 282 -1.97 -1.86 -28.44
N ALA A 283 -2.36 -2.92 -29.15
CA ALA A 283 -1.47 -3.78 -29.90
C ALA A 283 -0.81 -3.09 -31.11
N ASN A 284 -0.82 -1.76 -31.20
CA ASN A 284 -0.20 -1.01 -32.29
C ASN A 284 0.61 0.17 -31.72
N ILE A 285 1.73 0.57 -32.35
CA ILE A 285 2.45 1.85 -32.13
C ILE A 285 2.37 2.70 -33.40
N VAL A 286 2.13 4.01 -33.28
CA VAL A 286 2.16 4.93 -34.43
C VAL A 286 3.61 5.27 -34.72
N THR A 287 4.06 5.03 -35.95
CA THR A 287 5.42 5.34 -36.38
C THR A 287 5.37 6.39 -37.48
N ASN A 288 6.03 7.53 -37.27
CA ASN A 288 6.08 8.70 -38.16
C ASN A 288 4.76 9.50 -38.30
N TYR A 289 4.91 10.83 -38.39
CA TYR A 289 3.79 11.79 -38.40
C TYR A 289 3.01 11.87 -39.73
N SER A 290 3.37 11.10 -40.78
CA SER A 290 2.63 11.10 -42.05
C SER A 290 3.02 9.92 -42.96
N PRO A 291 2.05 9.17 -43.54
CA PRO A 291 0.74 8.85 -42.98
C PRO A 291 0.96 7.96 -41.75
N TYR A 292 0.08 8.03 -40.74
CA TYR A 292 0.19 7.25 -39.50
C TYR A 292 0.34 5.74 -39.77
N THR A 293 1.57 5.28 -39.93
CA THR A 293 1.83 3.85 -40.13
C THR A 293 1.79 3.22 -38.77
N THR A 294 0.87 2.28 -38.58
CA THR A 294 0.74 1.55 -37.33
C THR A 294 1.56 0.27 -37.42
N THR A 295 2.50 0.08 -36.50
CA THR A 295 3.22 -1.18 -36.35
C THR A 295 2.49 -2.05 -35.34
N ALA A 296 2.09 -3.26 -35.74
CA ALA A 296 1.45 -4.24 -34.87
C ALA A 296 2.46 -4.86 -33.90
N VAL A 297 2.08 -4.92 -32.63
CA VAL A 297 2.95 -5.21 -31.48
C VAL A 297 2.17 -6.02 -30.46
N THR A 298 2.82 -6.95 -29.77
CA THR A 298 2.17 -7.81 -28.77
C THR A 298 2.51 -7.33 -27.36
N PRO A 299 1.70 -6.46 -26.74
CA PRO A 299 1.93 -6.01 -25.37
C PRO A 299 1.69 -7.13 -24.37
N THR A 300 2.61 -7.30 -23.42
CA THR A 300 2.37 -8.15 -22.26
C THR A 300 1.48 -7.40 -21.28
N ALA A 301 0.35 -7.98 -20.90
CA ALA A 301 -0.59 -7.36 -19.97
C ALA A 301 -0.48 -7.99 -18.57
N PHE A 302 -0.45 -7.12 -17.57
CA PHE A 302 -0.33 -7.46 -16.16
C PHE A 302 -1.54 -6.93 -15.40
N LEU A 303 -2.27 -7.82 -14.71
CA LEU A 303 -3.29 -7.42 -13.76
C LEU A 303 -2.65 -6.69 -12.58
N LEU A 304 -3.31 -5.66 -12.10
CA LEU A 304 -2.87 -4.92 -10.92
C LEU A 304 -3.92 -5.06 -9.83
N SER A 305 -3.86 -6.25 -9.24
CA SER A 305 -4.61 -6.69 -8.07
C SER A 305 -3.66 -7.10 -6.96
#